data_AF-A0A081SDR3-F1
#
_entry.id   AF-A0A081SDR3-F1
#
_cell.length_a   1.000
_cell.length_b   1.000
_cell.length_c   1.000
_cell.angle_alpha   90.00
_cell.angle_beta   90.00
_cell.angle_gamma   90.00
#
_symmetry.space_group_name_H-M   'P 1'
#
loop_
_entity.id
_entity.type
_entity.pdbx_description
1 polymer ?
#
loop_
_entity_poly.entity_id
_entity_poly.type
_entity_poly.pdbx_seq_one_letter_code
_entity_poly.pdbx_strand_id
1 'polypeptide(L)'
;MYAEQKWAASEEKTRFAKAFPGLMTNTELLKTKMIESQIPLDANGWTLTVFTDKTFAFEPIDLDDVPKFMAALRESRTHLYDFHKAAFDELERLTKRDQELTRLSRMEKILGAIVNNVVEYPSLYDDVKNVLNGVIRVPEERLTRRDRVLGAIQDHLSDMPELHDEVPKVLNGTSTLVQCDIMKSFAKPL
;
A
#
# COMPACT_ATOMS: atom_id res chain seq x y z
N MET A 1 -3.02 -10.79 11.52
CA MET A 1 -3.97 -9.99 10.68
C MET A 1 -3.22 -9.32 9.54
N TYR A 2 -3.89 -8.88 8.46
CA TYR A 2 -3.18 -8.26 7.33
C TYR A 2 -2.53 -6.92 7.70
N ALA A 3 -3.06 -6.22 8.70
CA ALA A 3 -2.46 -4.99 9.24
C ALA A 3 -1.02 -5.19 9.75
N GLU A 4 -0.74 -6.27 10.48
CA GLU A 4 0.59 -6.59 11.01
C GLU A 4 1.55 -6.98 9.88
N GLN A 5 1.08 -7.80 8.94
CA GLN A 5 1.86 -8.19 7.77
C GLN A 5 2.23 -6.99 6.90
N LYS A 6 1.29 -6.04 6.72
CA LYS A 6 1.54 -4.77 6.01
C LYS A 6 2.62 -3.96 6.72
N TRP A 7 2.54 -3.83 8.05
CA TRP A 7 3.56 -3.10 8.80
C TRP A 7 4.95 -3.72 8.61
N ALA A 8 5.06 -5.05 8.76
CA ALA A 8 6.32 -5.77 8.56
C ALA A 8 6.85 -5.64 7.12
N ALA A 9 5.99 -5.71 6.10
CA ALA A 9 6.40 -5.55 4.70
C ALA A 9 6.87 -4.12 4.38
N SER A 10 6.20 -3.10 4.93
CA SER A 10 6.61 -1.71 4.79
C SER A 10 7.96 -1.46 5.47
N GLU A 11 8.18 -2.03 6.66
CA GLU A 11 9.46 -1.94 7.37
C GLU A 11 10.57 -2.66 6.60
N GLU A 12 10.33 -3.88 6.12
CA GLU A 12 11.28 -4.66 5.32
C GLU A 12 11.72 -3.91 4.06
N LYS A 13 10.76 -3.38 3.30
CA LYS A 13 11.01 -2.55 2.11
C LYS A 13 11.86 -1.32 2.44
N THR A 14 11.51 -0.60 3.50
CA THR A 14 12.22 0.62 3.92
C THR A 14 13.65 0.31 4.34
N ARG A 15 13.83 -0.74 5.13
CA ARG A 15 15.14 -1.22 5.58
C ARG A 15 16.01 -1.64 4.40
N PHE A 16 15.46 -2.39 3.46
CA PHE A 16 16.19 -2.80 2.25
C PHE A 16 16.62 -1.59 1.43
N ALA A 17 15.74 -0.60 1.23
CA ALA A 17 16.07 0.62 0.50
C ALA A 17 17.18 1.43 1.20
N LYS A 18 17.14 1.56 2.54
CA LYS A 18 18.20 2.24 3.30
C LYS A 18 19.55 1.51 3.24
N ALA A 19 19.52 0.18 3.08
CA ALA A 19 20.69 -0.67 2.93
C ALA A 19 20.94 -1.08 1.46
N PHE A 20 20.47 -0.29 0.50
CA PHE A 20 20.50 -0.66 -0.91
C PHE A 20 21.95 -0.94 -1.37
N PRO A 21 22.23 -2.08 -2.01
CA PRO A 21 23.56 -2.40 -2.51
C PRO A 21 24.16 -1.29 -3.36
N GLY A 22 25.37 -0.85 -3.00
CA GLY A 22 26.07 0.24 -3.69
C GLY A 22 25.72 1.65 -3.22
N LEU A 23 24.69 1.83 -2.38
CA LEU A 23 24.37 3.13 -1.78
C LEU A 23 25.43 3.52 -0.73
N MET A 24 26.00 4.70 -0.91
CA MET A 24 26.99 5.29 -0.03
C MET A 24 26.35 6.43 0.78
N THR A 25 26.45 6.33 2.11
CA THR A 25 25.86 7.31 3.05
C THR A 25 26.91 8.07 3.85
N ASN A 26 28.18 7.64 3.78
CA ASN A 26 29.27 8.24 4.54
C ASN A 26 29.99 9.32 3.71
N THR A 27 29.74 10.58 4.05
CA THR A 27 30.27 11.77 3.37
C THR A 27 31.81 11.81 3.30
N GLU A 28 32.53 11.28 4.29
CA GLU A 28 33.99 11.26 4.26
C GLU A 28 34.53 10.24 3.25
N LEU A 29 33.85 9.10 3.08
CA LEU A 29 34.21 8.13 2.06
C LEU A 29 33.92 8.65 0.65
N LEU A 30 32.86 9.44 0.47
CA LEU A 30 32.51 10.04 -0.82
C LEU A 30 33.63 10.92 -1.38
N LYS A 31 34.32 11.69 -0.51
CA LYS A 31 35.43 12.58 -0.91
C LYS A 31 36.62 11.83 -1.51
N THR A 32 36.77 10.54 -1.20
CA THR A 32 37.89 9.72 -1.67
C THR A 32 37.61 8.98 -2.98
N LYS A 33 36.35 8.99 -3.45
CA LYS A 33 35.92 8.25 -4.64
C LYS A 33 36.04 9.13 -5.88
N MET A 34 36.40 8.51 -7.01
CA MET A 34 36.36 9.21 -8.29
C MET A 34 34.94 9.18 -8.86
N ILE A 35 34.43 10.37 -9.16
CA ILE A 35 33.12 10.57 -9.77
C ILE A 35 33.18 10.13 -11.23
N GLU A 36 32.25 9.26 -11.62
CA GLU A 36 32.04 8.88 -13.02
C GLU A 36 30.98 9.79 -13.66
N SER A 37 29.88 10.04 -12.95
CA SER A 37 28.80 10.91 -13.44
C SER A 37 28.01 11.54 -12.30
N GLN A 38 27.47 12.73 -12.54
CA GLN A 38 26.48 13.39 -11.69
C GLN A 38 25.23 13.68 -12.49
N ILE A 39 24.08 13.27 -11.96
CA ILE A 39 22.82 13.25 -12.67
C ILE A 39 21.76 13.91 -11.79
N PRO A 40 21.23 15.08 -12.16
CA PRO A 40 20.11 15.68 -11.43
C PRO A 40 18.86 14.82 -11.61
N LEU A 41 18.09 14.67 -10.54
CA LEU A 41 16.84 13.93 -10.50
C LEU A 41 15.66 14.91 -10.45
N ASP A 42 14.72 14.72 -11.37
CA ASP A 42 13.55 15.57 -11.56
C ASP A 42 12.54 15.43 -10.41
N ALA A 43 12.45 14.25 -9.79
CA ALA A 43 11.39 13.96 -8.83
C ALA A 43 11.50 14.77 -7.52
N ASN A 44 12.71 15.20 -7.14
CA ASN A 44 12.93 15.71 -5.78
C ASN A 44 14.10 16.71 -5.63
N GLY A 45 14.71 17.15 -6.73
CA GLY A 45 15.81 18.11 -6.75
C GLY A 45 17.11 17.56 -6.15
N TRP A 46 17.24 16.23 -6.04
CA TRP A 46 18.48 15.57 -5.62
C TRP A 46 19.38 15.31 -6.81
N THR A 47 20.67 15.17 -6.55
CA THR A 47 21.65 14.75 -7.54
C THR A 47 22.11 13.34 -7.20
N LEU A 48 21.99 12.43 -8.17
CA LEU A 48 22.63 11.12 -8.13
C LEU A 48 24.10 11.29 -8.54
N THR A 49 25.02 10.93 -7.66
CA THR A 49 26.44 10.80 -8.00
C THR A 49 26.78 9.31 -8.14
N VAL A 50 27.31 8.92 -9.30
CA VAL A 50 27.81 7.57 -9.57
C VAL A 50 29.33 7.60 -9.59
N PHE A 51 29.96 6.67 -8.89
CA PHE A 51 31.41 6.53 -8.80
C PHE A 51 31.92 5.46 -9.76
N THR A 52 33.21 5.51 -10.10
CA THR A 52 33.83 4.59 -11.07
C THR A 52 33.79 3.12 -10.67
N ASP A 53 33.63 2.82 -9.37
CA ASP A 53 33.43 1.47 -8.84
C ASP A 53 31.96 1.02 -8.81
N LYS A 54 31.08 1.81 -9.44
CA LYS A 54 29.64 1.58 -9.54
C LYS A 54 28.88 1.71 -8.21
N THR A 55 29.53 2.20 -7.15
CA THR A 55 28.81 2.72 -5.99
C THR A 55 28.17 4.07 -6.32
N PHE A 56 27.22 4.51 -5.52
CA PHE A 56 26.49 5.76 -5.77
C PHE A 56 26.03 6.43 -4.49
N ALA A 57 25.73 7.73 -4.57
CA ALA A 57 25.18 8.52 -3.47
C ALA A 57 24.14 9.52 -3.99
N PHE A 58 23.30 10.03 -3.09
CA PHE A 58 22.41 11.14 -3.37
C PHE A 58 22.90 12.41 -2.67
N GLU A 59 22.71 13.57 -3.29
CA GLU A 59 23.01 14.86 -2.69
C GLU A 59 21.87 15.86 -2.97
N PRO A 60 21.18 16.38 -1.94
CA PRO A 60 21.28 15.98 -0.53
C PRO A 60 20.74 14.55 -0.31
N ILE A 61 21.21 13.88 0.74
CA ILE A 61 20.67 12.59 1.20
C ILE A 61 19.86 12.78 2.48
N ASP A 62 18.60 12.37 2.44
CA ASP A 62 17.73 12.27 3.61
C ASP A 62 17.06 10.90 3.61
N LEU A 63 17.54 10.00 4.48
CA LEU A 63 16.98 8.65 4.60
C LEU A 63 15.72 8.62 5.46
N ASP A 64 15.40 9.70 6.17
CA ASP A 64 14.22 9.76 7.04
C ASP A 64 12.98 10.22 6.28
N ASP A 65 13.16 11.02 5.21
CA ASP A 65 12.15 11.24 4.18
C ASP A 65 12.05 10.03 3.23
N VAL A 66 11.50 8.92 3.75
CA VAL A 66 11.35 7.65 3.01
C VAL A 66 10.60 7.83 1.68
N PRO A 67 9.46 8.56 1.59
CA PRO A 67 8.79 8.79 0.30
C PRO A 67 9.70 9.44 -0.74
N LYS A 68 10.41 10.51 -0.36
CA LYS A 68 11.31 11.25 -1.25
C LYS A 68 12.53 10.42 -1.64
N PHE A 69 13.11 9.68 -0.70
CA PHE A 69 14.22 8.76 -0.93
C PHE A 69 13.84 7.63 -1.89
N MET A 70 12.67 7.00 -1.69
CA MET A 70 12.16 5.94 -2.57
C MET A 70 11.87 6.46 -3.99
N ALA A 71 11.46 7.73 -4.12
CA ALA A 71 11.28 8.36 -5.43
C ALA A 71 12.62 8.54 -6.16
N ALA A 72 13.64 9.08 -5.47
CA ALA A 72 14.99 9.19 -6.02
C ALA A 72 15.58 7.84 -6.44
N LEU A 73 15.41 6.81 -5.59
CA LEU A 73 15.89 5.46 -5.90
C LEU A 73 15.17 4.83 -7.10
N ARG A 74 13.88 5.12 -7.28
CA ARG A 74 13.13 4.66 -8.46
C ARG A 74 13.60 5.36 -9.73
N GLU A 75 13.84 6.67 -9.65
CA GLU A 75 14.31 7.46 -10.79
C GLU A 75 15.72 7.06 -11.20
N SER A 76 16.62 6.83 -10.23
CA SER A 76 18.00 6.41 -10.48
C SER A 76 18.13 5.04 -11.17
N ARG A 77 17.05 4.25 -11.21
CA ARG A 77 17.01 2.94 -11.89
C ARG A 77 17.51 3.04 -13.32
N THR A 78 17.13 4.07 -14.09
CA THR A 78 17.55 4.24 -15.49
C THR A 78 19.07 4.30 -15.67
N HIS A 79 19.80 4.67 -14.63
CA HIS A 79 21.27 4.84 -14.64
C HIS A 79 22.01 3.71 -13.91
N LEU A 80 21.35 3.05 -12.96
CA LEU A 80 21.97 2.09 -12.05
C LEU A 80 21.56 0.63 -12.31
N TYR A 81 20.51 0.38 -13.11
CA TYR A 81 19.93 -0.96 -13.22
C TYR A 81 20.92 -2.01 -13.72
N ASP A 82 21.77 -1.68 -14.69
CA ASP A 82 22.73 -2.63 -15.26
C ASP A 82 23.76 -3.11 -14.23
N PHE A 83 24.08 -2.27 -13.24
CA PHE A 83 25.06 -2.58 -12.19
C PHE A 83 24.41 -3.17 -10.93
N HIS A 84 23.15 -2.82 -10.66
CA HIS A 84 22.43 -3.17 -9.44
C HIS A 84 21.12 -3.93 -9.70
N LYS A 85 21.06 -4.70 -10.79
CA LYS A 85 19.84 -5.40 -11.26
C LYS A 85 19.15 -6.19 -10.15
N ALA A 86 19.89 -7.05 -9.46
CA ALA A 86 19.35 -7.90 -8.40
C ALA A 86 18.74 -7.06 -7.25
N ALA A 87 19.34 -5.93 -6.91
CA ALA A 87 18.84 -5.04 -5.87
C ALA A 87 17.54 -4.34 -6.29
N PHE A 88 17.45 -3.89 -7.54
CA PHE A 88 16.23 -3.30 -8.07
C PHE A 88 15.10 -4.31 -8.21
N ASP A 89 15.39 -5.52 -8.69
CA ASP A 89 14.39 -6.59 -8.81
C ASP A 89 13.83 -6.97 -7.43
N GLU A 90 14.69 -7.01 -6.40
CA GLU A 90 14.26 -7.27 -5.02
C GLU A 90 13.44 -6.10 -4.44
N LEU A 91 13.86 -4.86 -4.66
CA LEU A 91 13.09 -3.68 -4.25
C LEU A 91 11.70 -3.65 -4.92
N GLU A 92 11.62 -4.04 -6.19
CA GLU A 92 10.35 -4.15 -6.91
C GLU A 92 9.46 -5.25 -6.32
N ARG A 93 10.03 -6.43 -6.01
CA ARG A 93 9.33 -7.53 -5.34
C ARG A 93 8.75 -7.09 -3.98
N LEU A 94 9.55 -6.41 -3.16
CA LEU A 94 9.12 -5.87 -1.86
C LEU A 94 8.04 -4.80 -2.01
N THR A 95 8.18 -3.92 -3.02
CA THR A 95 7.18 -2.89 -3.32
C THR A 95 5.84 -3.50 -3.71
N LYS A 96 5.82 -4.51 -4.59
CA LYS A 96 4.61 -5.22 -4.98
C LYS A 96 3.94 -5.92 -3.79
N ARG A 97 4.74 -6.57 -2.94
CA ARG A 97 4.24 -7.21 -1.71
C ARG A 97 3.59 -6.22 -0.76
N ASP A 98 4.21 -5.06 -0.52
CA ASP A 98 3.67 -4.01 0.34
C ASP A 98 2.38 -3.39 -0.23
N GLN A 99 2.32 -3.17 -1.55
CA GLN A 99 1.10 -2.72 -2.23
C GLN A 99 -0.05 -3.72 -2.06
N GLU A 100 0.23 -5.00 -2.26
CA GLU A 100 -0.78 -6.05 -2.12
C GLU A 100 -1.28 -6.17 -0.67
N LEU A 101 -0.37 -6.14 0.31
CA LEU A 101 -0.76 -6.16 1.73
C LEU A 101 -1.50 -4.89 2.15
N THR A 102 -1.18 -3.74 1.55
CA THR A 102 -1.94 -2.51 1.75
C THR A 102 -3.37 -2.66 1.25
N ARG A 103 -3.56 -3.24 0.06
CA ARG A 103 -4.87 -3.53 -0.52
C ARG A 103 -5.66 -4.51 0.35
N LEU A 104 -5.07 -5.65 0.71
CA LEU A 104 -5.70 -6.66 1.57
C LEU A 104 -6.05 -6.11 2.96
N SER A 105 -5.19 -5.28 3.55
CA SER A 105 -5.49 -4.64 4.85
C SER A 105 -6.64 -3.64 4.75
N ARG A 106 -6.79 -2.92 3.63
CA ARG A 106 -7.96 -2.05 3.41
C ARG A 106 -9.23 -2.88 3.24
N MET A 107 -9.17 -3.95 2.45
CA MET A 107 -10.27 -4.90 2.28
C MET A 107 -10.73 -5.45 3.64
N GLU A 108 -9.81 -6.02 4.44
CA GLU A 108 -10.08 -6.53 5.79
C GLU A 108 -10.79 -5.50 6.68
N LYS A 109 -10.38 -4.22 6.62
CA LYS A 109 -11.01 -3.12 7.38
C LYS A 109 -12.44 -2.83 6.91
N ILE A 110 -12.68 -2.76 5.61
CA ILE A 110 -14.02 -2.51 5.05
C ILE A 110 -14.95 -3.66 5.42
N LEU A 111 -14.52 -4.89 5.17
CA LEU A 111 -15.28 -6.10 5.48
C LEU A 111 -15.56 -6.22 6.99
N GLY A 112 -14.57 -5.97 7.84
CA GLY A 112 -14.75 -5.94 9.29
C GLY A 112 -15.69 -4.84 9.74
N ALA A 113 -15.67 -3.67 9.10
CA ALA A 113 -16.62 -2.59 9.38
C ALA A 113 -18.06 -2.99 9.03
N ILE A 114 -18.28 -3.74 7.94
CA ILE A 114 -19.60 -4.29 7.62
C ILE A 114 -20.06 -5.23 8.74
N VAL A 115 -19.27 -6.27 9.07
CA VAL A 115 -19.63 -7.25 10.10
C VAL A 115 -19.96 -6.59 11.44
N ASN A 116 -19.13 -5.63 11.87
CA ASN A 116 -19.28 -4.99 13.16
C ASN A 116 -20.49 -4.05 13.27
N ASN A 117 -20.96 -3.50 12.14
CA ASN A 117 -22.02 -2.49 12.14
C ASN A 117 -23.38 -3.04 11.70
N VAL A 118 -23.46 -4.22 11.08
CA VAL A 118 -24.75 -4.82 10.68
C VAL A 118 -25.64 -5.15 11.89
N VAL A 119 -25.05 -5.46 13.06
CA VAL A 119 -25.83 -5.70 14.30
C VAL A 119 -26.53 -4.44 14.78
N GLU A 120 -25.81 -3.31 14.77
CA GLU A 120 -26.32 -2.02 15.24
C GLU A 120 -27.25 -1.37 14.21
N TYR A 121 -27.00 -1.62 12.91
CA TYR A 121 -27.76 -1.08 11.79
C TYR A 121 -28.18 -2.21 10.83
N PRO A 122 -29.26 -2.96 11.13
CA PRO A 122 -29.68 -4.09 10.29
C PRO A 122 -29.94 -3.74 8.82
N SER A 123 -30.40 -2.52 8.53
CA SER A 123 -30.60 -2.03 7.15
C SER A 123 -29.31 -2.00 6.33
N LEU A 124 -28.13 -1.91 7.00
CA LEU A 124 -26.83 -1.94 6.35
C LEU A 124 -26.64 -3.21 5.51
N TYR A 125 -27.26 -4.33 5.90
CA TYR A 125 -27.18 -5.58 5.16
C TYR A 125 -27.69 -5.44 3.71
N ASP A 126 -28.85 -4.81 3.51
CA ASP A 126 -29.42 -4.58 2.19
C ASP A 126 -28.83 -3.34 1.52
N ASP A 127 -28.54 -2.29 2.29
CA ASP A 127 -27.93 -1.06 1.77
C ASP A 127 -26.56 -1.34 1.14
N VAL A 128 -25.75 -2.21 1.74
CA VAL A 128 -24.45 -2.63 1.20
C VAL A 128 -24.62 -3.28 -0.17
N LYS A 129 -25.60 -4.19 -0.33
CA LYS A 129 -25.91 -4.81 -1.63
C LYS A 129 -26.35 -3.76 -2.66
N ASN A 130 -27.17 -2.80 -2.23
CA ASN A 130 -27.64 -1.73 -3.09
C ASN A 130 -26.51 -0.80 -3.56
N VAL A 131 -25.53 -0.50 -2.70
CA VAL A 131 -24.32 0.26 -3.07
C VAL A 131 -23.47 -0.53 -4.08
N LEU A 132 -23.25 -1.83 -3.85
CA LEU A 132 -22.51 -2.68 -4.80
C LEU A 132 -23.18 -2.73 -6.18
N ASN A 133 -24.51 -2.77 -6.22
CA ASN A 133 -25.28 -2.81 -7.46
C ASN A 133 -25.47 -1.43 -8.10
N GLY A 134 -24.93 -0.35 -7.51
CA GLY A 134 -25.11 1.02 -7.98
C GLY A 134 -26.55 1.54 -7.86
N VAL A 135 -27.40 0.86 -7.07
CA VAL A 135 -28.81 1.22 -6.85
C VAL A 135 -28.91 2.46 -5.96
N ILE A 136 -28.01 2.58 -4.97
CA ILE A 136 -27.96 3.72 -4.06
C ILE A 136 -26.59 4.37 -4.17
N ARG A 137 -26.59 5.71 -4.31
CA ARG A 137 -25.40 6.52 -4.19
C ARG A 137 -25.34 7.16 -2.81
N VAL A 138 -24.26 6.92 -2.09
CA VAL A 138 -24.02 7.49 -0.76
C VAL A 138 -23.61 8.95 -0.94
N PRO A 139 -24.26 9.89 -0.23
CA PRO A 139 -23.85 11.29 -0.21
C PRO A 139 -22.40 11.48 0.25
N GLU A 140 -21.76 12.57 -0.19
CA GLU A 140 -20.42 12.93 0.27
C GLU A 140 -20.42 13.29 1.77
N GLU A 141 -21.48 13.94 2.24
CA GLU A 141 -21.69 14.23 3.66
C GLU A 141 -22.11 12.97 4.42
N ARG A 142 -21.15 12.36 5.13
CA ARG A 142 -21.34 11.11 5.88
C ARG A 142 -21.48 11.37 7.38
N LEU A 143 -22.69 11.74 7.78
CA LEU A 143 -22.98 12.15 9.15
C LEU A 143 -23.12 10.96 10.11
N THR A 144 -23.56 9.81 9.61
CA THR A 144 -23.75 8.61 10.44
C THR A 144 -22.64 7.58 10.26
N ARG A 145 -22.51 6.66 11.23
CA ARG A 145 -21.56 5.54 11.14
C ARG A 145 -21.91 4.61 9.98
N ARG A 146 -23.21 4.37 9.75
CA ARG A 146 -23.74 3.65 8.58
C ARG A 146 -23.27 4.28 7.27
N ASP A 147 -23.47 5.59 7.10
CA ASP A 147 -23.11 6.28 5.85
C ASP A 147 -21.60 6.29 5.63
N ARG A 148 -20.80 6.32 6.69
CA ARG A 148 -19.34 6.15 6.61
C ARG A 148 -18.95 4.77 6.09
N VAL A 149 -19.61 3.69 6.54
CA VAL A 149 -19.34 2.33 6.05
C VAL A 149 -19.75 2.19 4.59
N LEU A 150 -20.97 2.61 4.24
CA LEU A 150 -21.47 2.56 2.86
C LEU A 150 -20.59 3.41 1.92
N GLY A 151 -20.21 4.60 2.36
CA GLY A 151 -19.34 5.50 1.61
C GLY A 151 -17.94 4.92 1.41
N ALA A 152 -17.36 4.26 2.42
CA ALA A 152 -16.07 3.60 2.29
C ALA A 152 -16.11 2.45 1.27
N ILE A 153 -17.23 1.72 1.16
CA ILE A 153 -17.41 0.73 0.09
C ILE A 153 -17.46 1.44 -1.25
N GLN A 154 -18.33 2.44 -1.40
CA GLN A 154 -18.51 3.18 -2.66
C GLN A 154 -17.21 3.80 -3.19
N ASP A 155 -16.44 4.45 -2.31
CA ASP A 155 -15.16 5.08 -2.68
C ASP A 155 -14.15 4.06 -3.21
N HIS A 156 -14.28 2.81 -2.76
CA HIS A 156 -13.31 1.77 -3.03
C HIS A 156 -13.73 0.73 -4.08
N LEU A 157 -14.93 0.84 -4.66
CA LEU A 157 -15.38 -0.11 -5.69
C LEU A 157 -14.53 -0.02 -6.97
N SER A 158 -14.01 1.15 -7.29
CA SER A 158 -13.19 1.36 -8.50
C SER A 158 -11.76 0.83 -8.37
N ASP A 159 -11.13 0.94 -7.18
CA ASP A 159 -9.76 0.49 -6.95
C ASP A 159 -9.67 -0.92 -6.33
N MET A 160 -10.78 -1.46 -5.83
CA MET A 160 -10.88 -2.83 -5.28
C MET A 160 -12.15 -3.54 -5.81
N PRO A 161 -12.17 -3.96 -7.10
CA PRO A 161 -13.32 -4.63 -7.70
C PRO A 161 -13.69 -5.94 -6.99
N GLU A 162 -12.76 -6.57 -6.27
CA GLU A 162 -13.00 -7.78 -5.50
C GLU A 162 -13.99 -7.57 -4.34
N LEU A 163 -14.29 -6.32 -3.97
CA LEU A 163 -15.38 -6.01 -3.05
C LEU A 163 -16.72 -6.57 -3.54
N HIS A 164 -16.95 -6.63 -4.85
CA HIS A 164 -18.15 -7.24 -5.42
C HIS A 164 -18.28 -8.73 -5.08
N ASP A 165 -17.16 -9.43 -4.92
CA ASP A 165 -17.14 -10.87 -4.62
C ASP A 165 -17.02 -11.14 -3.12
N GLU A 166 -16.22 -10.36 -2.40
CA GLU A 166 -15.94 -10.59 -0.97
C GLU A 166 -17.05 -10.11 -0.05
N VAL A 167 -17.72 -9.01 -0.39
CA VAL A 167 -18.80 -8.49 0.45
C VAL A 167 -19.97 -9.50 0.53
N PRO A 168 -20.46 -10.10 -0.57
CA PRO A 168 -21.45 -11.17 -0.48
C PRO A 168 -20.99 -12.36 0.38
N LYS A 169 -19.72 -12.76 0.30
CA LYS A 169 -19.17 -13.84 1.15
C LYS A 169 -19.24 -13.46 2.63
N VAL A 170 -18.93 -12.21 2.98
CA VAL A 170 -19.06 -11.68 4.34
C VAL A 170 -20.52 -11.70 4.79
N LEU A 171 -21.43 -11.16 3.97
CA LEU A 171 -22.86 -11.14 4.26
C LEU A 171 -23.45 -12.54 4.46
N ASN A 172 -22.90 -13.54 3.78
CA ASN A 172 -23.29 -14.95 3.90
C ASN A 172 -22.51 -15.72 4.98
N GLY A 173 -21.59 -15.08 5.70
CA GLY A 173 -20.80 -15.72 6.76
C GLY A 173 -19.74 -16.70 6.27
N THR A 174 -19.28 -16.58 5.02
CA THR A 174 -18.35 -17.51 4.33
C THR A 174 -17.00 -16.88 3.98
N SER A 175 -16.78 -15.59 4.25
CA SER A 175 -15.49 -14.96 3.96
C SER A 175 -14.36 -15.58 4.77
N THR A 176 -13.22 -15.77 4.12
CA THR A 176 -11.96 -16.22 4.76
C THR A 176 -11.08 -15.05 5.19
N LEU A 177 -11.45 -13.82 4.82
CA LEU A 177 -10.67 -12.61 5.09
C LEU A 177 -10.99 -11.99 6.46
N VAL A 178 -12.21 -12.20 6.97
CA VAL A 178 -12.66 -11.69 8.27
C VAL A 178 -13.53 -12.71 9.00
N GLN A 179 -13.54 -12.66 10.33
CA GLN A 179 -14.44 -13.48 11.13
C GLN A 179 -15.89 -12.98 10.97
N CYS A 180 -16.78 -13.86 10.52
CA CYS A 180 -18.17 -13.52 10.18
C CYS A 180 -19.19 -14.30 11.01
N ASP A 181 -18.86 -14.76 12.21
CA ASP A 181 -19.78 -15.61 13.00
C ASP A 181 -21.10 -14.91 13.31
N ILE A 182 -21.06 -13.59 13.47
CA ILE A 182 -22.23 -12.72 13.62
C ILE A 182 -23.14 -12.76 12.38
N MET A 183 -22.59 -12.93 11.17
CA MET A 183 -23.38 -12.87 9.92
C MET A 183 -24.18 -14.16 9.67
N LYS A 184 -23.77 -15.29 10.26
CA LYS A 184 -24.47 -16.57 10.13
C LYS A 184 -25.89 -16.54 10.72
N SER A 185 -26.16 -15.66 11.69
CA SER A 185 -27.50 -15.45 12.24
C SER A 185 -28.36 -14.51 11.40
N PHE A 186 -27.75 -13.61 10.61
CA PHE A 186 -28.45 -12.71 9.69
C PHE A 186 -28.88 -13.40 8.38
N ALA A 187 -28.13 -14.43 7.94
CA ALA A 187 -28.47 -15.20 6.74
C ALA A 187 -29.70 -16.11 6.87
N LYS A 188 -30.35 -16.16 8.05
CA LYS A 188 -31.60 -16.91 8.26
C LYS A 188 -32.81 -15.98 8.42
N PRO A 189 -33.54 -15.69 7.34
CA PRO A 189 -34.98 -15.60 7.40
C PRO A 189 -35.58 -17.02 7.30
N LEU A 190 -36.55 -17.30 8.17
CA LEU A 190 -37.53 -18.39 8.00
C LEU A 190 -38.31 -18.22 6.69
#